data_AF-K2R671-F1
#
_entry.id   AF-K2R671-F1
#
_cell.length_a   1.000
_cell.length_b   1.000
_cell.length_c   1.000
_cell.angle_alpha   90.00
_cell.angle_beta   90.00
_cell.angle_gamma   90.00
#
_symmetry.space_group_name_H-M   'P 1'
#
loop_
_entity.id
_entity.type
_entity.pdbx_description
1 polymer ?
#
loop_
_entity_poly.entity_id
_entity_poly.type
_entity_poly.pdbx_seq_one_letter_code
_entity_poly.pdbx_strand_id
1 'polypeptide(L)'
;MFKSDGNVIHFAAPKVHAAVPANTFAIYGNGEDKELTELVPGILNQLGPDSLASLRKLAESYQSMQKEKGEGEKKDDEDDDDIPDLVAGENFENKAEVE
;
A
#
# COMPACT_ATOMS: atom_id res chain seq x y z
N MET A 1 7.14 12.64 1.72
CA MET A 1 8.38 12.57 0.94
C MET A 1 8.86 11.13 0.96
N PHE A 2 8.97 10.51 -0.21
CA PHE A 2 9.39 9.12 -0.32
C PHE A 2 10.90 9.00 -0.10
N LYS A 3 11.30 8.05 0.72
CA LYS A 3 12.71 7.69 0.95
C LYS A 3 13.03 6.41 0.18
N SER A 4 14.31 6.13 0.00
CA SER A 4 14.79 4.92 -0.69
C SER A 4 14.66 3.64 0.13
N ASP A 5 14.42 3.76 1.44
CA ASP A 5 14.23 2.65 2.38
C ASP A 5 12.80 2.09 2.39
N GLY A 6 11.89 2.67 1.59
CA GLY A 6 10.47 2.30 1.54
C GLY A 6 9.58 3.08 2.50
N ASN A 7 10.18 3.90 3.38
CA ASN A 7 9.43 4.76 4.30
C ASN A 7 9.11 6.12 3.67
N VAL A 8 8.15 6.80 4.28
CA VAL A 8 7.66 8.10 3.83
C VAL A 8 7.69 9.08 4.99
N ILE A 9 8.39 10.20 4.80
CA ILE A 9 8.25 11.34 5.70
C ILE A 9 6.91 12.00 5.39
N HIS A 10 5.91 11.74 6.22
CA HIS A 10 4.56 12.27 6.10
C HIS A 10 4.42 13.61 6.83
N PHE A 11 3.76 14.56 6.19
CA PHE A 11 3.40 15.85 6.79
C PHE A 11 1.88 16.00 6.69
N ALA A 12 1.16 15.99 7.82
CA ALA A 12 -0.30 16.05 7.83
C ALA A 12 -0.84 17.45 7.45
N ALA A 13 -0.18 18.50 7.93
CA ALA A 13 -0.57 19.90 7.67
C ALA A 13 0.66 20.80 7.53
N PRO A 14 1.49 20.63 6.48
CA PRO A 14 2.66 21.47 6.28
C PRO A 14 2.27 22.86 5.77
N LYS A 15 3.07 23.86 6.15
CA LYS A 15 3.10 25.16 5.47
C LYS A 15 4.13 25.09 4.35
N VAL A 16 3.72 25.42 3.12
CA VAL A 16 4.58 25.33 1.95
C VAL A 16 4.79 26.71 1.34
N HIS A 17 6.05 27.07 1.09
CA HIS A 17 6.43 28.19 0.24
C HIS A 17 7.10 27.63 -1.02
N ALA A 18 6.73 28.16 -2.18
CA ALA A 18 7.22 27.68 -3.46
C ALA A 18 7.73 28.85 -4.31
N ALA A 19 8.94 28.70 -4.85
CA ALA A 19 9.47 29.50 -5.94
C ALA A 19 9.50 28.62 -7.19
N VAL A 20 8.35 28.51 -7.86
CA VAL A 20 8.16 27.64 -9.03
C VAL A 20 9.15 27.96 -10.17
N PRO A 21 9.43 29.24 -10.53
CA PRO A 21 10.42 29.55 -11.57
C PRO A 21 11.84 29.10 -11.21
N ALA A 22 12.14 28.93 -9.92
CA ALA A 22 13.43 28.50 -9.41
C ALA A 22 13.44 27.03 -8.96
N ASN A 23 12.38 26.26 -9.24
CA ASN A 23 12.21 24.87 -8.82
C ASN A 23 12.50 24.61 -7.34
N THR A 24 12.22 25.59 -6.47
CA THR A 24 12.58 25.52 -5.04
C THR A 24 11.31 25.50 -4.20
N PHE A 25 11.19 24.50 -3.33
CA PHE A 25 10.07 24.34 -2.41
C PHE A 25 10.61 24.24 -0.98
N ALA A 26 10.07 25.08 -0.09
CA ALA A 26 10.36 25.05 1.34
C ALA A 26 9.12 24.56 2.08
N ILE A 27 9.24 23.41 2.73
CA ILE A 27 8.16 22.72 3.44
C ILE A 27 8.44 22.82 4.94
N TYR A 28 7.50 23.38 5.69
CA TYR A 28 7.59 23.56 7.14
C TYR A 28 6.47 22.76 7.81
N GLY A 29 6.82 21.97 8.83
CA GLY A 29 5.84 21.18 9.57
C GLY A 29 6.53 20.02 10.29
N ASN A 30 5.76 19.32 11.13
CA ASN A 30 6.24 18.09 11.73
C ASN A 30 6.26 16.97 10.68
N GLY A 31 7.43 16.36 10.48
CA GLY A 31 7.60 15.21 9.60
C GLY A 31 7.61 13.93 10.41
N GLU A 32 6.65 13.05 10.15
CA GLU A 32 6.56 11.73 10.77
C GLU A 32 7.08 10.70 9.77
N ASP A 33 8.08 9.90 10.14
CA ASP A 33 8.49 8.73 9.35
C ASP A 33 7.42 7.64 9.53
N LYS A 34 6.71 7.32 8.44
CA LYS A 34 5.67 6.27 8.40
C LYS A 34 5.99 5.26 7.31
N GLU A 35 5.53 4.03 7.48
CA GLU A 35 5.59 3.05 6.40
C GLU A 35 4.55 3.38 5.32
N LEU A 36 4.87 2.99 4.08
CA LEU A 36 3.98 3.23 2.94
C LEU A 36 2.62 2.53 3.09
N THR A 37 2.63 1.36 3.73
CA THR A 37 1.46 0.50 3.98
C THR A 37 0.43 1.15 4.91
N GLU A 38 0.87 1.96 5.88
CA GLU A 38 0.00 2.65 6.84
C GLU A 38 -0.80 3.81 6.23
N LEU A 39 -0.33 4.34 5.10
CA LEU A 39 -0.95 5.48 4.40
C LEU A 39 -1.89 5.04 3.26
N VAL A 40 -2.12 3.74 3.11
CA VAL A 40 -3.08 3.16 2.17
C VAL A 40 -4.50 3.36 2.73
N PRO A 41 -5.51 3.77 1.91
CA PRO A 41 -5.47 3.90 0.45
C PRO A 41 -5.07 5.29 -0.08
N GLY A 42 -5.03 6.32 0.77
CA GLY A 42 -4.87 7.71 0.32
C GLY A 42 -3.55 8.01 -0.40
N ILE A 43 -2.49 7.27 -0.10
CA ILE A 43 -1.18 7.45 -0.72
C ILE A 43 -1.11 6.96 -2.17
N LEU A 44 -2.01 6.06 -2.59
CA LEU A 44 -1.96 5.43 -3.91
C LEU A 44 -2.05 6.45 -5.06
N ASN A 45 -2.83 7.51 -4.88
CA ASN A 45 -3.00 8.56 -5.89
C ASN A 45 -1.76 9.46 -6.04
N GLN A 46 -0.81 9.39 -5.10
CA GLN A 46 0.46 10.13 -5.14
C GLN A 46 1.61 9.24 -5.61
N LEU A 47 1.39 7.93 -5.70
CA LEU A 47 2.38 6.99 -6.20
C LEU A 47 2.37 6.98 -7.73
N GLY A 48 3.56 7.07 -8.30
CA GLY A 48 3.77 6.77 -9.72
C GLY A 48 3.71 5.25 -9.99
N PRO A 49 3.67 4.85 -11.27
CA PRO A 49 3.63 3.44 -11.67
C PRO A 49 4.78 2.61 -11.08
N ASP A 50 5.98 3.19 -10.96
CA ASP A 50 7.16 2.52 -10.40
C ASP A 50 7.04 2.25 -8.89
N SER A 51 6.48 3.22 -8.14
CA SER A 51 6.28 3.06 -6.70
C SER A 51 5.14 2.08 -6.38
N LEU A 52 4.11 2.00 -7.22
CA LEU A 52 3.05 0.99 -7.11
C LEU A 52 3.56 -0.42 -7.36
N ALA A 53 4.45 -0.60 -8.34
CA ALA A 53 5.10 -1.90 -8.57
C ALA A 53 5.93 -2.34 -7.36
N SER A 54 6.59 -1.40 -6.69
CA SER A 54 7.35 -1.67 -5.47
C SER A 54 6.46 -2.06 -4.30
N LEU A 55 5.33 -1.37 -4.10
CA LEU A 55 4.34 -1.71 -3.09
C LEU A 55 3.67 -3.07 -3.36
N ARG A 56 3.36 -3.40 -4.62
CA ARG A 56 2.82 -4.72 -4.99
C ARG A 56 3.79 -5.84 -4.66
N LYS A 57 5.07 -5.70 -5.01
CA LYS A 57 6.11 -6.69 -4.64
C LYS A 57 6.23 -6.87 -3.13
N LEU A 58 6.09 -5.78 -2.36
CA LEU A 58 6.10 -5.85 -0.90
C LEU A 58 4.84 -6.54 -0.36
N ALA A 59 3.66 -6.22 -0.89
CA ALA A 59 2.42 -6.88 -0.51
C ALA A 59 2.44 -8.38 -0.84
N GLU A 60 2.95 -8.74 -2.02
CA GLU A 60 3.15 -10.13 -2.44
C GLU A 60 4.16 -10.87 -1.54
N SER A 61 5.25 -10.21 -1.11
CA SER A 61 6.22 -10.80 -0.18
C SER A 61 5.65 -11.00 1.22
N TYR A 62 4.82 -10.08 1.71
CA TYR A 62 4.10 -10.23 2.97
C TYR A 62 3.06 -11.36 2.91
N GLN A 63 2.27 -11.45 1.82
CA GLN A 63 1.32 -12.55 1.63
C GLN A 63 2.01 -13.90 1.51
N SER A 64 3.14 -13.98 0.82
CA SER A 64 3.91 -15.23 0.70
C SER A 64 4.59 -15.62 2.03
N MET A 65 5.13 -14.68 2.81
CA MET A 65 5.63 -14.97 4.16
C MET A 65 4.52 -15.39 5.13
N GLN A 66 3.31 -14.82 5.01
CA GLN A 66 2.17 -15.21 5.81
C GLN A 66 1.67 -16.61 5.44
N LYS A 67 1.83 -17.00 4.16
CA LYS A 67 1.57 -18.36 3.68
C LYS A 67 2.62 -19.37 4.16
N GLU A 68 3.91 -18.99 4.18
CA GLU A 68 4.99 -19.86 4.70
C GLU A 68 5.00 -20.01 6.22
N LYS A 69 4.60 -18.99 7.00
CA LYS A 69 4.44 -19.12 8.46
C LYS A 69 3.19 -19.90 8.89
N GLY A 70 2.33 -20.28 7.94
CA GLY A 70 1.19 -21.18 8.18
C GLY A 70 1.55 -22.67 8.22
N GLU A 71 2.77 -23.08 7.84
CA GLU A 71 3.13 -24.50 7.69
C GLU A 71 4.03 -25.04 8.82
N GLY A 72 3.99 -24.42 10.02
CA GLY A 72 5.07 -24.58 10.98
C GLY A 72 4.74 -24.71 12.45
N GLU A 73 3.55 -25.18 12.88
CA GLU A 73 3.44 -25.98 14.12
C GLU A 73 2.06 -26.64 14.31
N LYS A 74 2.09 -27.98 14.26
CA LYS A 74 1.18 -28.97 14.89
C LYS A 74 -0.09 -29.39 14.15
N LYS A 75 0.00 -30.65 13.67
CA LYS A 75 -0.99 -31.74 13.72
C LYS A 75 -2.41 -31.39 14.18
N ASP A 76 -3.31 -32.01 13.43
CA ASP A 76 -4.76 -32.21 13.57
C ASP A 76 -5.64 -31.20 12.84
N ASP A 77 -6.62 -31.82 12.18
CA ASP A 77 -7.66 -31.30 11.30
C ASP A 77 -8.41 -30.07 11.86
N GLU A 78 -9.10 -29.37 10.94
CA GLU A 78 -10.14 -28.36 11.18
C GLU A 78 -9.65 -26.93 11.49
N ASP A 79 -9.46 -26.11 10.43
CA ASP A 79 -9.85 -24.68 10.37
C ASP A 79 -9.30 -23.98 9.10
N ASP A 80 -9.49 -24.61 7.94
CA ASP A 80 -9.29 -24.00 6.60
C ASP A 80 -10.61 -23.44 6.04
N ASP A 81 -11.61 -23.22 6.91
CA ASP A 81 -13.02 -22.95 6.56
C ASP A 81 -13.43 -21.47 6.58
N ASP A 82 -12.54 -20.52 6.91
CA ASP A 82 -12.92 -19.10 7.10
C ASP A 82 -12.32 -18.11 6.08
N ILE A 83 -11.69 -18.59 5.01
CA ILE A 83 -11.34 -17.75 3.85
C ILE A 83 -12.16 -18.22 2.65
N PRO A 84 -13.29 -17.55 2.32
CA PRO A 84 -14.04 -17.89 1.13
C PRO A 84 -13.21 -17.63 -0.13
N ASP A 85 -13.10 -18.64 -0.99
CA ASP A 85 -12.44 -18.54 -2.29
C ASP A 85 -13.02 -17.37 -3.10
N LEU A 86 -12.14 -16.58 -3.71
CA LEU A 86 -12.53 -15.53 -4.65
C LEU A 86 -13.28 -16.20 -5.80
N VAL A 87 -14.59 -16.00 -5.85
CA VAL A 87 -15.48 -16.59 -6.85
C VAL A 87 -14.94 -16.24 -8.24
N ALA A 88 -14.42 -17.24 -8.95
CA ALA A 88 -13.84 -17.07 -10.27
C ALA A 88 -14.94 -16.65 -11.25
N GLY A 89 -15.14 -15.34 -11.41
CA GLY A 89 -16.17 -14.78 -12.27
C GLY A 89 -16.56 -13.33 -11.95
N GLU A 90 -16.30 -12.82 -10.76
CA GLU A 90 -16.66 -11.45 -10.38
C GLU A 90 -15.47 -10.48 -10.46
N ASN A 91 -15.01 -10.21 -11.69
CA ASN A 91 -14.23 -9.00 -11.93
C ASN A 91 -15.15 -7.78 -11.78
N PHE A 92 -14.72 -6.80 -10.98
CA PHE A 92 -15.40 -5.53 -10.68
C PHE A 92 -15.74 -4.66 -11.91
N GLU A 93 -15.38 -5.08 -13.12
CA GLU A 93 -15.70 -4.40 -14.38
C GLU A 93 -17.08 -4.77 -14.96
N ASN A 94 -17.73 -5.85 -14.49
CA ASN A 94 -19.05 -6.26 -15.02
C ASN A 94 -20.25 -5.56 -14.37
N LYS A 95 -20.04 -4.63 -13.44
CA LYS A 95 -21.13 -3.87 -12.79
C LYS A 95 -21.47 -2.57 -13.53
N ALA A 96 -21.40 -2.59 -14.86
CA ALA A 96 -21.83 -1.51 -15.72
C ALA A 96 -22.46 -2.09 -17.00
N GLU A 97 -23.63 -2.73 -16.88
CA GLU A 97 -24.67 -2.79 -17.93
C GLU A 97 -25.86 -3.66 -17.46
N VAL A 98 -26.86 -3.00 -16.85
CA VAL A 98 -28.32 -3.28 -16.84
C VAL A 98 -28.92 -2.28 -15.83
N GLU A 99 -29.87 -1.39 -16.11
CA GLU A 99 -30.81 -1.12 -17.22
C GLU A 99 -31.05 0.40 -17.25
#